data_AF-A0A2E0ERQ3-F1
#
_entry.id   AF-A0A2E0ERQ3-F1
#
_cell.length_a   1.000
_cell.length_b   1.000
_cell.length_c   1.000
_cell.angle_alpha   90.00
_cell.angle_beta   90.00
_cell.angle_gamma   90.00
#
_symmetry.space_group_name_H-M   'P 1'
#
loop_
_entity.id
_entity.type
_entity.pdbx_description
1 polymer ?
#
loop_
_entity_poly.entity_id
_entity_poly.type
_entity_poly.pdbx_seq_one_letter_code
_entity_poly.pdbx_strand_id
1 'polypeptide(L)'
;MKKFFGVTVTLIITLYLLIEFIGDRLIKNVLQNNISSALNREVSIENLNIDYLSGEANAKGISLLNKNFEGFFVKIENVKVELDAFSIFSNDVIINNVLLDDIKVNYYFRFADQIIDDNVRSLKKDLENKTSYSDSNKYFNIKNLDAKNISLSALSPDLDIEKTLTLKDMNFKNVGNTSDSKNYKDILKGVFNNTIELVKEKIFNENFLDKLENFDPKQIENKVKDKLKNKLKKLIK
;
A
#
# COMPACT_ATOMS: atom_id res chain seq x y z
N MET A 1 37.28 -33.60 23.33
CA MET A 1 36.43 -32.46 23.77
C MET A 1 36.67 -31.19 22.97
N LYS A 2 37.89 -30.59 22.94
CA LYS A 2 38.15 -29.33 22.19
C LYS A 2 37.79 -29.38 20.68
N LYS A 3 38.10 -30.50 19.99
CA LYS A 3 37.75 -30.71 18.57
C LYS A 3 36.25 -30.83 18.32
N PHE A 4 35.50 -31.44 19.25
CA PHE A 4 34.04 -31.58 19.16
C PHE A 4 33.34 -30.23 19.36
N PHE A 5 33.80 -29.45 20.35
CA PHE A 5 33.30 -28.10 20.61
C PHE A 5 33.51 -27.16 19.40
N GLY A 6 34.69 -27.22 18.77
CA GLY A 6 34.97 -26.47 17.55
C GLY A 6 33.99 -26.80 16.41
N VAL A 7 33.72 -28.08 16.16
CA VAL A 7 32.77 -28.53 15.13
C VAL A 7 31.34 -28.05 15.42
N THR A 8 30.88 -28.13 16.68
CA THR A 8 29.55 -27.66 17.06
C THR A 8 29.40 -26.15 16.85
N VAL A 9 30.39 -25.35 17.24
CA VAL A 9 30.37 -23.89 17.04
C VAL A 9 30.38 -23.54 15.55
N THR A 10 31.22 -24.18 14.74
CA THR A 10 31.24 -23.98 13.29
C THR A 10 29.89 -24.31 12.65
N LEU A 11 29.23 -25.39 13.10
CA LEU A 11 27.92 -25.77 12.58
C LEU A 11 26.83 -24.73 12.91
N ILE A 12 26.81 -24.21 14.14
CA ILE A 12 25.86 -23.17 14.57
C ILE A 12 26.05 -21.90 13.72
N ILE A 13 27.30 -21.46 13.53
CA ILE A 13 27.61 -20.29 12.70
C ILE A 13 27.18 -20.50 11.25
N THR A 14 27.47 -21.68 10.69
CA THR A 14 27.10 -22.00 9.30
C THR A 14 25.58 -22.03 9.13
N LEU A 15 24.86 -22.62 10.10
CA LEU A 15 23.39 -22.65 10.10
C LEU A 15 22.79 -21.25 10.22
N TYR A 16 23.36 -20.41 11.08
CA TYR A 16 22.96 -19.02 11.22
C TYR A 16 23.10 -18.24 9.90
N LEU A 17 24.26 -18.35 9.23
CA LEU A 17 24.49 -17.70 7.93
C LEU A 17 23.52 -18.20 6.84
N LEU A 18 23.17 -19.49 6.86
CA LEU A 18 22.18 -20.05 5.93
C LEU A 18 20.78 -19.52 6.21
N ILE A 19 20.39 -19.41 7.49
CA ILE A 19 19.08 -18.87 7.89
C ILE A 19 18.98 -17.39 7.51
N GLU A 20 20.00 -16.57 7.75
CA GLU A 20 19.98 -15.17 7.33
C GLU A 20 19.83 -15.05 5.81
N PHE A 21 20.68 -15.74 5.03
CA PHE A 21 20.70 -15.54 3.59
C PHE A 21 19.47 -16.14 2.87
N ILE A 22 19.05 -17.35 3.26
CA ILE A 22 17.91 -18.04 2.62
C ILE A 22 16.60 -17.57 3.23
N GLY A 23 16.57 -17.37 4.55
CA GLY A 23 15.38 -16.95 5.30
C GLY A 23 14.90 -15.57 4.87
N ASP A 24 15.80 -14.60 4.70
CA ASP A 24 15.42 -13.25 4.27
C ASP A 24 14.73 -13.28 2.91
N ARG A 25 15.28 -14.03 1.94
CA ARG A 25 14.68 -14.16 0.61
C ARG A 25 13.32 -14.87 0.65
N LEU A 26 13.18 -15.92 1.46
CA LEU A 26 11.92 -16.62 1.62
C LEU A 26 10.85 -15.73 2.28
N ILE A 27 11.20 -15.07 3.38
CA ILE A 27 10.28 -14.17 4.11
C ILE A 27 9.90 -12.99 3.24
N LYS A 28 10.85 -12.40 2.52
CA LYS A 28 10.59 -11.34 1.55
C LYS A 28 9.53 -11.75 0.53
N ASN A 29 9.67 -12.92 -0.08
CA ASN A 29 8.69 -13.43 -1.05
C ASN A 29 7.31 -13.66 -0.40
N VAL A 30 7.28 -14.21 0.82
CA VAL A 30 6.03 -14.40 1.57
C VAL A 30 5.35 -13.07 1.87
N LEU A 31 6.11 -12.06 2.32
CA LEU A 31 5.61 -10.70 2.57
C LEU A 31 5.05 -10.08 1.29
N GLN A 32 5.81 -10.13 0.18
CA GLN A 32 5.35 -9.63 -1.11
C GLN A 32 4.04 -10.30 -1.53
N ASN A 33 3.94 -11.62 -1.46
CA ASN A 33 2.73 -12.36 -1.85
C ASN A 33 1.54 -12.06 -0.94
N ASN A 34 1.74 -12.01 0.38
CA ASN A 34 0.67 -11.76 1.33
C ASN A 34 0.13 -10.32 1.21
N ILE A 35 1.02 -9.33 1.12
CA ILE A 35 0.61 -7.94 0.92
C ILE A 35 -0.05 -7.79 -0.45
N SER A 36 0.51 -8.42 -1.49
CA SER A 36 -0.08 -8.35 -2.84
C SER A 36 -1.48 -8.93 -2.88
N SER A 37 -1.67 -10.08 -2.23
CA SER A 37 -2.97 -10.71 -2.09
C SER A 37 -3.93 -9.82 -1.29
N ALA A 38 -3.50 -9.27 -0.15
CA ALA A 38 -4.33 -8.40 0.68
C ALA A 38 -4.78 -7.13 -0.06
N LEU A 39 -3.86 -6.49 -0.80
CA LEU A 39 -4.10 -5.22 -1.49
C LEU A 39 -4.56 -5.39 -2.94
N ASN A 40 -4.64 -6.62 -3.44
CA ASN A 40 -5.00 -6.95 -4.83
C ASN A 40 -4.14 -6.21 -5.88
N ARG A 41 -2.86 -6.04 -5.59
CA ARG A 41 -1.87 -5.26 -6.35
C ARG A 41 -0.51 -5.90 -6.21
N GLU A 42 0.33 -5.80 -7.22
CA GLU A 42 1.68 -6.32 -7.12
C GLU A 42 2.52 -5.48 -6.14
N VAL A 43 3.28 -6.18 -5.29
CA VAL A 43 4.21 -5.59 -4.33
C VAL A 43 5.62 -6.08 -4.61
N SER A 44 6.53 -5.13 -4.77
CA SER A 44 7.96 -5.38 -4.77
C SER A 44 8.62 -4.88 -3.49
N ILE A 45 9.63 -5.60 -3.04
CA ILE A 45 10.55 -5.17 -1.99
C ILE A 45 11.93 -5.27 -2.62
N GLU A 46 12.76 -4.23 -2.58
CA GLU A 46 14.11 -4.29 -3.15
C GLU A 46 15.02 -5.11 -2.24
N ASN A 47 15.09 -4.74 -0.97
CA ASN A 47 15.91 -5.44 0.02
C ASN A 47 15.15 -5.65 1.32
N LEU A 48 15.42 -6.79 1.97
CA LEU A 48 14.94 -7.14 3.31
C LEU A 48 16.12 -7.75 4.07
N ASN A 49 16.41 -7.21 5.23
CA ASN A 49 17.40 -7.72 6.17
C ASN A 49 16.71 -7.92 7.52
N ILE A 50 16.85 -9.11 8.11
CA ILE A 50 16.25 -9.44 9.40
C ILE A 50 17.34 -9.92 10.35
N ASP A 51 17.47 -9.22 11.48
CA ASP A 51 18.17 -9.75 12.64
C ASP A 51 17.18 -10.57 13.48
N TYR A 52 17.21 -11.88 13.26
CA TYR A 52 16.32 -12.82 13.92
C TYR A 52 16.53 -12.91 15.44
N LEU A 53 17.71 -12.53 15.94
CA LEU A 53 18.02 -12.59 17.37
C LEU A 53 17.47 -11.37 18.11
N SER A 54 17.64 -10.18 17.54
CA SER A 54 17.10 -8.94 18.12
C SER A 54 15.62 -8.72 17.82
N GLY A 55 15.10 -9.33 16.75
CA GLY A 55 13.75 -9.07 16.24
C GLY A 55 13.68 -7.79 15.41
N GLU A 56 14.82 -7.23 14.99
CA GLU A 56 14.87 -6.07 14.12
C GLU A 56 14.79 -6.48 12.64
N ALA A 57 13.95 -5.79 11.86
CA ALA A 57 13.89 -5.97 10.42
C ALA A 57 13.97 -4.62 9.71
N ASN A 58 14.78 -4.56 8.66
CA ASN A 58 14.93 -3.39 7.81
C ASN A 58 14.59 -3.78 6.37
N ALA A 59 13.59 -3.11 5.78
CA ALA A 59 13.27 -3.24 4.37
C ALA A 59 13.55 -1.93 3.64
N LYS A 60 13.98 -2.05 2.38
CA LYS A 60 14.22 -0.91 1.50
C LYS A 60 13.47 -1.06 0.19
N GLY A 61 13.01 0.07 -0.35
CA GLY A 61 12.36 0.15 -1.65
C GLY A 61 11.13 -0.76 -1.74
N ILE A 62 10.17 -0.57 -0.84
CA ILE A 62 8.86 -1.24 -0.94
C ILE A 62 8.01 -0.45 -1.93
N SER A 63 7.53 -1.11 -2.98
CA SER A 63 6.69 -0.50 -4.00
C SER A 63 5.41 -1.30 -4.21
N LEU A 64 4.27 -0.63 -4.06
CA LEU A 64 2.94 -1.13 -4.37
C LEU A 64 2.54 -0.56 -5.73
N LEU A 65 2.35 -1.42 -6.72
CA LEU A 65 2.02 -0.99 -8.08
C LEU A 65 0.56 -0.53 -8.22
N ASN A 66 0.34 0.37 -9.18
CA ASN A 66 -1.00 0.67 -9.63
C ASN A 66 -1.60 -0.53 -10.36
N LYS A 67 -2.93 -0.67 -10.28
CA LYS A 67 -3.67 -1.72 -11.01
C LYS A 67 -4.15 -1.26 -12.38
N ASN A 68 -4.65 -0.02 -12.44
CA ASN A 68 -5.31 0.55 -13.63
C ASN A 68 -4.49 1.68 -14.28
N PHE A 69 -3.32 1.98 -13.73
CA PHE A 69 -2.45 3.10 -14.14
C PHE A 69 -1.00 2.62 -14.20
N GLU A 70 -0.16 3.34 -14.91
CA GLU A 70 1.27 3.03 -14.96
C GLU A 70 1.98 3.42 -13.64
N GLY A 71 3.13 2.80 -13.39
CA GLY A 71 3.98 3.09 -12.23
C GLY A 71 3.42 2.64 -10.88
N PHE A 72 4.02 3.14 -9.81
CA PHE A 72 3.66 2.79 -8.43
C PHE A 72 2.52 3.65 -7.88
N PHE A 73 1.68 3.05 -7.05
CA PHE A 73 0.70 3.74 -6.23
C PHE A 73 1.36 4.29 -4.96
N VAL A 74 2.09 3.45 -4.23
CA VAL A 74 2.83 3.83 -3.02
C VAL A 74 4.24 3.28 -3.10
N LYS A 75 5.24 4.10 -2.80
CA LYS A 75 6.62 3.67 -2.58
C LYS A 75 7.08 4.12 -1.19
N ILE A 76 7.78 3.25 -0.47
CA ILE A 76 8.39 3.54 0.83
C ILE A 76 9.86 3.20 0.70
N GLU A 77 10.75 4.18 0.85
CA GLU A 77 12.18 3.92 0.65
C GLU A 77 12.78 3.15 1.82
N ASN A 78 12.37 3.46 3.06
CA ASN A 78 12.90 2.80 4.25
C ASN A 78 11.78 2.34 5.18
N VAL A 79 11.82 1.07 5.60
CA VAL A 79 10.97 0.52 6.65
C VAL A 79 11.82 -0.12 7.72
N LYS A 80 11.58 0.24 8.98
CA LYS A 80 12.20 -0.41 10.15
C LYS A 80 11.11 -0.99 11.04
N VAL A 81 11.32 -2.20 11.51
CA VAL A 81 10.41 -2.92 12.40
C VAL A 81 11.20 -3.46 13.58
N GLU A 82 10.72 -3.20 14.78
CA GLU A 82 11.24 -3.78 16.02
C GLU A 82 10.18 -4.71 16.59
N LEU A 83 10.36 -6.01 16.36
CA LEU A 83 9.49 -7.07 16.84
C LEU A 83 10.00 -7.59 18.18
N ASP A 84 9.08 -7.91 19.10
CA ASP A 84 9.42 -8.82 20.19
C ASP A 84 9.62 -10.21 19.60
N ALA A 85 10.88 -10.60 19.37
CA ALA A 85 11.23 -11.83 18.67
C ALA A 85 10.58 -13.08 19.27
N PHE A 86 10.38 -13.13 20.59
CA PHE A 86 9.77 -14.28 21.25
C PHE A 86 8.24 -14.31 21.10
N SER A 87 7.61 -13.17 20.84
CA SER A 87 6.15 -13.08 20.66
C SER A 87 5.65 -13.89 19.46
N ILE A 88 6.50 -14.19 18.47
CA ILE A 88 6.14 -15.00 17.29
C ILE A 88 5.68 -16.42 17.65
N PHE A 89 6.15 -16.94 18.78
CA PHE A 89 5.78 -18.27 19.29
C PHE A 89 4.44 -18.26 20.04
N SER A 90 3.91 -17.07 20.35
CA SER A 90 2.63 -16.88 21.04
C SER A 90 1.49 -16.58 20.05
N ASN A 91 0.24 -16.56 20.50
CA ASN A 91 -0.87 -16.13 19.64
C ASN A 91 -0.82 -14.64 19.30
N ASP A 92 -0.16 -13.83 20.14
CA ASP A 92 -0.13 -12.38 20.02
C ASP A 92 1.27 -11.91 19.62
N VAL A 93 1.43 -11.54 18.34
CA VAL A 93 2.67 -11.00 17.83
C VAL A 93 2.79 -9.53 18.24
N ILE A 94 3.83 -9.18 18.99
CA ILE A 94 4.03 -7.83 19.53
C ILE A 94 5.10 -7.12 18.72
N ILE A 95 4.72 -6.05 18.06
CA ILE A 95 5.62 -5.17 17.32
C ILE A 95 5.77 -3.88 18.13
N ASN A 96 6.95 -3.61 18.65
CA ASN A 96 7.20 -2.45 19.49
C ASN A 96 7.16 -1.17 18.66
N ASN A 97 7.90 -1.15 17.54
CA ASN A 97 7.97 0.02 16.67
C ASN A 97 7.91 -0.39 15.20
N VAL A 98 7.19 0.41 14.41
CA VAL A 98 7.27 0.41 12.95
C VAL A 98 7.54 1.84 12.51
N LEU A 99 8.60 2.04 11.74
CA LEU A 99 8.91 3.31 11.08
C LEU A 99 8.81 3.11 9.57
N LEU A 100 7.91 3.85 8.94
CA LEU A 100 7.82 4.02 7.49
C LEU A 100 8.40 5.40 7.17
N ASP A 101 9.44 5.46 6.35
CA ASP A 101 10.16 6.70 6.07
C ASP A 101 10.36 6.89 4.56
N ASP A 102 10.36 8.15 4.15
CA ASP A 102 10.34 8.60 2.75
C ASP A 102 9.23 7.95 1.92
N ILE A 103 7.99 8.31 2.24
CA ILE A 103 6.79 7.75 1.59
C ILE A 103 6.37 8.60 0.40
N LYS A 104 6.30 7.98 -0.78
CA LYS A 104 5.80 8.59 -2.01
C LYS A 104 4.47 7.96 -2.38
N VAL A 105 3.43 8.77 -2.47
CA VAL A 105 2.09 8.35 -2.90
C VAL A 105 1.78 9.02 -4.21
N ASN A 106 1.35 8.26 -5.21
CA ASN A 106 0.84 8.81 -6.46
C ASN A 106 -0.67 8.66 -6.52
N TYR A 107 -1.41 9.76 -6.56
CA TYR A 107 -2.83 9.78 -6.85
C TYR A 107 -3.05 9.99 -8.35
N TYR A 108 -3.38 8.91 -9.05
CA TYR A 108 -3.73 8.97 -10.46
C TYR A 108 -5.24 9.04 -10.61
N PHE A 109 -5.70 9.97 -11.43
CA PHE A 109 -7.11 10.08 -11.76
C PHE A 109 -7.30 10.51 -13.21
N ARG A 110 -8.39 10.02 -13.80
CA ARG A 110 -8.89 10.45 -15.10
C ARG A 110 -10.30 10.96 -14.94
N PHE A 111 -10.65 11.93 -15.77
CA PHE A 111 -12.00 12.44 -15.85
C PHE A 111 -12.56 12.13 -17.23
N ALA A 112 -13.33 11.05 -17.32
CA ALA A 112 -13.99 10.62 -18.54
C ALA A 112 -15.47 10.37 -18.26
N ASP A 113 -16.34 10.79 -19.18
CA ASP A 113 -17.79 10.59 -19.09
C ASP A 113 -18.41 11.04 -17.76
N GLN A 114 -17.93 12.16 -17.20
CA GLN A 114 -18.31 12.72 -15.88
C GLN A 114 -18.00 11.83 -14.66
N ILE A 115 -17.22 10.77 -14.84
CA ILE A 115 -16.81 9.88 -13.77
C ILE A 115 -15.33 10.09 -13.50
N ILE A 116 -15.00 10.30 -12.21
CA ILE A 116 -13.62 10.25 -11.74
C ILE A 116 -13.26 8.78 -11.55
N ASP A 117 -12.40 8.27 -12.42
CA ASP A 117 -11.71 7.00 -12.26
C ASP A 117 -10.37 7.27 -11.59
N ASP A 118 -10.18 6.80 -10.36
CA ASP A 118 -8.96 7.03 -9.60
C ASP A 118 -8.43 5.77 -8.90
N ASN A 119 -7.12 5.75 -8.69
CA ASN A 119 -6.43 4.59 -8.13
C ASN A 119 -6.73 4.35 -6.65
N VAL A 120 -7.09 5.37 -5.86
CA VAL A 120 -7.42 5.22 -4.42
C VAL A 120 -8.78 4.55 -4.23
N ARG A 121 -9.82 4.99 -4.96
CA ARG A 121 -11.17 4.38 -4.92
C ARG A 121 -11.12 2.93 -5.38
N SER A 122 -10.30 2.63 -6.39
CA SER A 122 -10.11 1.24 -6.83
C SER A 122 -9.55 0.35 -5.70
N LEU A 123 -8.59 0.86 -4.92
CA LEU A 123 -8.01 0.13 -3.78
C LEU A 123 -9.02 0.00 -2.63
N LYS A 124 -9.75 1.07 -2.31
CA LYS A 124 -10.82 1.04 -1.32
C LYS A 124 -11.84 -0.06 -1.63
N LYS A 125 -12.30 -0.13 -2.89
CA LYS A 125 -13.23 -1.17 -3.36
C LYS A 125 -12.65 -2.58 -3.23
N ASP A 126 -11.37 -2.77 -3.56
CA ASP A 126 -10.70 -4.08 -3.39
C ASP A 126 -10.65 -4.51 -1.91
N LEU A 127 -10.45 -3.56 -0.99
CA LEU A 127 -10.40 -3.81 0.45
C LEU A 127 -11.79 -4.06 1.07
N GLU A 128 -12.84 -3.41 0.55
CA GLU A 128 -14.22 -3.62 1.00
C GLU A 128 -14.80 -4.94 0.52
N ASN A 129 -14.48 -5.35 -0.72
CA ASN A 129 -15.01 -6.58 -1.32
C ASN A 129 -14.27 -7.85 -0.89
N LYS A 130 -13.05 -7.74 -0.33
CA LYS A 130 -12.33 -8.90 0.21
C LYS A 130 -12.78 -9.18 1.64
N THR A 131 -13.75 -10.08 1.77
CA THR A 131 -13.96 -10.90 2.98
C THR A 131 -12.87 -11.98 3.06
N SER A 132 -11.59 -11.58 3.05
CA SER A 132 -10.52 -12.50 3.39
C SER A 132 -10.59 -12.73 4.91
N TYR A 133 -11.46 -13.66 5.31
CA TYR A 133 -11.36 -14.31 6.61
C TYR A 133 -10.00 -14.99 6.63
N SER A 134 -9.08 -14.41 7.38
CA SER A 134 -7.83 -15.06 7.71
C SER A 134 -8.19 -16.15 8.71
N ASP A 135 -8.09 -17.42 8.31
CA ASP A 135 -8.20 -18.57 9.22
C ASP A 135 -7.03 -18.65 10.23
N SER A 136 -6.12 -17.66 10.21
CA SER A 136 -5.06 -17.54 11.21
C SER A 136 -5.63 -17.15 12.57
N ASN A 137 -5.32 -17.97 13.57
CA ASN A 137 -5.54 -17.68 14.98
C ASN A 137 -4.49 -16.71 15.58
N LYS A 138 -3.57 -16.17 14.75
CA LYS A 138 -2.57 -15.19 15.20
C LYS A 138 -3.12 -13.78 15.18
N TYR A 139 -2.91 -13.07 16.28
CA TYR A 139 -3.11 -11.65 16.39
C TYR A 139 -1.76 -10.91 16.29
N PHE A 140 -1.82 -9.63 15.95
CA PHE A 140 -0.68 -8.74 16.03
C PHE A 140 -1.09 -7.41 16.65
N ASN A 141 -0.14 -6.78 17.33
CA ASN A 141 -0.28 -5.43 17.86
C ASN A 141 1.00 -4.61 17.66
N ILE A 142 0.88 -3.48 17.00
CA ILE A 142 1.93 -2.49 16.81
C ILE A 142 1.75 -1.41 17.87
N LYS A 143 2.68 -1.33 18.83
CA LYS A 143 2.60 -0.34 19.91
C LYS A 143 2.76 1.08 19.37
N ASN A 144 3.70 1.28 18.46
CA ASN A 144 3.95 2.57 17.82
C ASN A 144 4.23 2.40 16.31
N LEU A 145 3.47 3.10 15.48
CA LEU A 145 3.61 3.17 14.03
C LEU A 145 3.81 4.62 13.62
N ASP A 146 4.99 4.93 13.10
CA ASP A 146 5.34 6.23 12.55
C ASP A 146 5.42 6.16 11.02
N ALA A 147 4.81 7.15 10.36
CA ALA A 147 4.93 7.37 8.92
C ALA A 147 5.43 8.80 8.69
N LYS A 148 6.62 8.94 8.10
CA LYS A 148 7.33 10.21 7.98
C LYS A 148 7.69 10.55 6.55
N ASN A 149 7.98 11.83 6.32
CA ASN A 149 8.49 12.35 5.04
C ASN A 149 7.59 11.94 3.87
N ILE A 150 6.30 12.25 3.99
CA ILE A 150 5.27 11.79 3.07
C ILE A 150 5.05 12.83 1.98
N SER A 151 5.20 12.43 0.71
CA SER A 151 4.85 13.24 -0.47
C SER A 151 3.71 12.60 -1.25
N LEU A 152 2.75 13.42 -1.68
CA LEU A 152 1.63 13.02 -2.52
C LEU A 152 1.73 13.74 -3.87
N SER A 153 1.85 12.99 -4.95
CA SER A 153 1.82 13.49 -6.31
C SER A 153 0.48 13.15 -6.96
N ALA A 154 -0.31 14.16 -7.30
CA ALA A 154 -1.55 13.99 -8.04
C ALA A 154 -1.33 14.23 -9.53
N LEU A 155 -1.76 13.26 -10.33
CA LEU A 155 -1.45 13.13 -11.74
C LEU A 155 -2.72 12.85 -12.53
N SER A 156 -3.02 13.70 -13.50
CA SER A 156 -4.07 13.48 -14.49
C SER A 156 -3.62 13.95 -15.88
N PRO A 157 -3.19 13.01 -16.73
CA PRO A 157 -2.77 13.33 -18.10
C PRO A 157 -3.88 14.00 -18.92
N ASP A 158 -5.13 13.58 -18.74
CA ASP A 158 -6.28 14.10 -19.48
C ASP A 158 -6.59 15.57 -19.17
N LEU A 159 -6.12 16.06 -18.02
CA LEU A 159 -6.38 17.41 -17.52
C LEU A 159 -5.11 18.26 -17.41
N ASP A 160 -3.96 17.71 -17.80
CA ASP A 160 -2.64 18.32 -17.64
C ASP A 160 -2.37 18.76 -16.18
N ILE A 161 -2.78 17.91 -15.22
CA ILE A 161 -2.56 18.15 -13.80
C ILE A 161 -1.39 17.31 -13.33
N GLU A 162 -0.34 17.98 -12.88
CA GLU A 162 0.76 17.41 -12.12
C GLU A 162 1.04 18.32 -10.92
N LYS A 163 0.63 17.89 -9.72
CA LYS A 163 0.86 18.63 -8.48
C LYS A 163 1.43 17.71 -7.42
N THR A 164 2.51 18.14 -6.78
CA THR A 164 3.11 17.44 -5.64
C THR A 164 2.91 18.26 -4.39
N LEU A 165 2.53 17.60 -3.29
CA LEU A 165 2.37 18.21 -1.99
C LEU A 165 3.00 17.35 -0.90
N THR A 166 3.62 18.01 0.08
CA THR A 166 4.11 17.34 1.29
C THR A 166 2.95 17.19 2.27
N LEU A 167 2.81 15.98 2.81
CA LEU A 167 1.84 15.65 3.85
C LEU A 167 2.50 15.71 5.23
N LYS A 168 1.69 15.91 6.26
CA LYS A 168 2.17 15.86 7.64
C LYS A 168 2.51 14.42 8.00
N ASP A 169 3.56 14.26 8.79
CA ASP A 169 3.89 13.00 9.43
C ASP A 169 2.71 12.48 10.26
N MET A 170 2.59 11.16 10.34
CA MET A 170 1.51 10.47 11.05
C MET A 170 2.09 9.55 12.12
N ASN A 171 1.45 9.54 13.29
CA ASN A 171 1.78 8.64 14.39
C ASN A 171 0.51 7.91 14.83
N PHE A 172 0.58 6.58 14.90
CA PHE A 172 -0.50 5.74 15.39
C PHE A 172 0.02 4.86 16.52
N LYS A 173 -0.75 4.80 17.61
CA LYS A 173 -0.45 3.95 18.77
C LYS A 173 -1.43 2.80 18.87
N ASN A 174 -0.93 1.64 19.28
CA ASN A 174 -1.71 0.43 19.57
C ASN A 174 -2.59 0.01 18.37
N VAL A 175 -1.95 -0.25 17.22
CA VAL A 175 -2.62 -0.63 15.96
C VAL A 175 -2.50 -2.13 15.75
N GLY A 176 -3.63 -2.82 15.57
CA GLY A 176 -3.62 -4.28 15.50
C GLY A 176 -4.92 -4.88 15.00
N ASN A 177 -5.07 -6.19 15.21
CA ASN A 177 -6.29 -6.93 14.95
C ASN A 177 -6.90 -7.58 16.21
N THR A 178 -6.42 -7.20 17.40
CA THR A 178 -7.01 -7.60 18.69
C THR A 178 -8.21 -6.71 19.04
N SER A 179 -9.08 -7.17 19.94
CA SER A 179 -10.22 -6.37 20.46
C SER A 179 -9.81 -5.06 21.11
N ASP A 180 -8.63 -5.05 21.74
CA ASP A 180 -8.14 -3.92 22.55
C ASP A 180 -7.26 -2.97 21.74
N SER A 181 -6.98 -3.31 20.48
CA SER A 181 -6.20 -2.50 19.55
C SER A 181 -7.08 -1.62 18.67
N LYS A 182 -6.53 -0.51 18.19
CA LYS A 182 -7.12 0.23 17.09
C LYS A 182 -7.01 -0.62 15.83
N ASN A 183 -8.15 -0.97 15.25
CA ASN A 183 -8.18 -1.86 14.10
C ASN A 183 -7.37 -1.26 12.93
N TYR A 184 -6.37 -1.99 12.46
CA TYR A 184 -5.48 -1.53 11.38
C TYR A 184 -6.24 -1.20 10.08
N LYS A 185 -7.35 -1.89 9.79
CA LYS A 185 -8.16 -1.63 8.59
C LYS A 185 -8.84 -0.27 8.68
N ASP A 186 -9.27 0.13 9.88
CA ASP A 186 -9.94 1.41 10.08
C ASP A 186 -8.94 2.57 10.02
N ILE A 187 -7.72 2.39 10.56
CA ILE A 187 -6.61 3.33 10.36
C ILE A 187 -6.33 3.52 8.86
N LEU A 188 -6.19 2.43 8.12
CA LEU A 188 -5.93 2.47 6.68
C LEU A 188 -7.05 3.18 5.90
N LYS A 189 -8.32 2.88 6.22
CA LYS A 189 -9.48 3.57 5.64
C LYS A 189 -9.47 5.07 5.93
N GLY A 190 -9.12 5.46 7.16
CA GLY A 190 -8.98 6.86 7.56
C GLY A 190 -7.93 7.59 6.71
N VAL A 191 -6.75 6.99 6.53
CA VAL A 191 -5.69 7.54 5.68
C VAL A 191 -6.16 7.72 4.23
N PHE A 192 -6.90 6.76 3.66
CA PHE A 192 -7.43 6.89 2.30
C PHE A 192 -8.45 8.02 2.16
N ASN A 193 -9.42 8.11 3.09
CA ASN A 193 -10.44 9.14 3.05
C ASN A 193 -9.81 10.54 3.15
N ASN A 194 -8.86 10.72 4.09
CA ASN A 194 -8.11 11.96 4.25
C ASN A 194 -7.31 12.32 2.99
N THR A 195 -6.71 11.33 2.33
CA THR A 195 -5.98 11.56 1.07
C THR A 195 -6.92 12.06 -0.03
N ILE A 196 -8.09 11.44 -0.19
CA ILE A 196 -9.10 11.88 -1.17
C ILE A 196 -9.58 13.31 -0.86
N GLU A 197 -9.84 13.62 0.40
CA GLU A 197 -10.27 14.95 0.83
C GLU A 197 -9.21 16.01 0.53
N LEU A 198 -7.95 15.75 0.88
CA LEU A 198 -6.83 16.65 0.58
C LEU A 198 -6.63 16.89 -0.92
N VAL A 199 -6.79 15.86 -1.75
CA VAL A 199 -6.77 16.03 -3.21
C VAL A 199 -7.91 16.93 -3.65
N LYS A 200 -9.13 16.70 -3.16
CA LYS A 200 -10.27 17.55 -3.51
C LYS A 200 -10.04 19.01 -3.13
N GLU A 201 -9.58 19.27 -1.91
CA GLU A 201 -9.38 20.63 -1.43
C GLU A 201 -8.24 21.37 -2.13
N LYS A 202 -7.10 20.70 -2.36
CA LYS A 202 -5.86 21.36 -2.78
C LYS A 202 -5.55 21.24 -4.26
N ILE A 203 -6.13 20.25 -4.93
CA ILE A 203 -5.79 19.91 -6.33
C ILE A 203 -6.98 20.23 -7.22
N PHE A 204 -8.20 19.86 -6.81
CA PHE A 204 -9.44 20.27 -7.47
C PHE A 204 -9.86 21.67 -7.00
N ASN A 205 -9.18 22.70 -7.50
CA ASN A 205 -9.60 24.09 -7.29
C ASN A 205 -11.04 24.33 -7.82
N GLU A 206 -11.70 25.41 -7.39
CA GLU A 206 -13.06 25.81 -7.82
C GLU A 206 -13.27 25.67 -9.35
N ASN A 207 -12.29 26.07 -10.18
CA ASN A 207 -12.34 25.91 -11.64
C ASN A 207 -12.55 24.46 -12.16
N PHE A 208 -12.14 23.42 -11.43
CA PHE A 208 -12.43 22.03 -11.79
C PHE A 208 -13.87 21.64 -11.43
N LEU A 209 -14.37 22.12 -10.28
CA LEU A 209 -15.77 21.98 -9.89
C LEU A 209 -16.68 22.77 -10.84
N ASP A 210 -16.30 23.98 -11.25
CA ASP A 210 -17.01 24.80 -12.24
C ASP A 210 -17.07 24.11 -13.60
N LYS A 211 -16.01 23.42 -14.02
CA LYS A 211 -16.02 22.60 -15.25
C LYS A 211 -16.92 21.36 -15.13
N LEU A 212 -17.14 20.86 -13.91
CA LEU A 212 -18.05 19.76 -13.59
C LEU A 212 -19.51 20.24 -13.53
N GLU A 213 -19.77 21.39 -12.92
CA GLU A 213 -21.12 22.01 -12.82
C GLU A 213 -21.61 22.56 -14.15
N ASN A 214 -20.74 23.17 -14.96
CA ASN A 214 -21.07 23.70 -16.29
C ASN A 214 -21.07 22.62 -17.40
N PHE A 215 -20.95 21.33 -17.03
CA PHE A 215 -20.96 20.23 -17.97
C PHE A 215 -22.39 19.97 -18.50
N ASP A 216 -22.61 20.06 -19.81
CA ASP A 216 -23.92 19.78 -20.43
C ASP A 216 -24.09 18.28 -20.75
N PRO A 217 -25.00 17.55 -20.08
CA PRO A 217 -25.26 16.13 -20.33
C PRO A 217 -25.69 15.85 -21.78
N LYS A 218 -26.29 16.83 -22.46
CA LYS A 218 -26.72 16.69 -23.86
C LYS A 218 -25.54 16.48 -24.80
N GLN A 219 -24.33 16.94 -24.46
CA GLN A 219 -23.14 16.70 -25.28
C GLN A 219 -22.73 15.23 -25.29
N ILE A 220 -22.87 14.52 -24.16
CA ILE A 220 -22.64 13.07 -24.08
C ILE A 220 -23.76 12.33 -24.79
N GLU A 221 -25.02 12.71 -24.56
CA GLU A 221 -26.18 12.09 -25.21
C GLU A 221 -26.04 12.15 -26.74
N ASN A 222 -25.62 13.31 -27.27
CA ASN A 222 -25.36 13.50 -28.69
C ASN A 222 -24.19 12.64 -29.19
N LYS A 223 -23.05 12.59 -28.46
CA LYS A 223 -21.92 11.70 -28.81
C LYS A 223 -22.33 10.23 -28.84
N VAL A 224 -23.12 9.78 -27.88
CA VAL A 224 -23.61 8.39 -27.80
C VAL A 224 -24.58 8.10 -28.94
N LYS A 225 -25.53 9.00 -29.22
CA LYS A 225 -26.44 8.89 -30.36
C LYS A 225 -25.68 8.82 -31.68
N ASP A 226 -24.66 9.64 -31.87
CA ASP A 226 -23.85 9.63 -33.08
C ASP A 226 -23.03 8.35 -33.24
N LYS A 227 -22.46 7.83 -32.14
CA LYS A 227 -21.71 6.57 -32.14
C LYS A 227 -22.62 5.38 -32.44
N LEU A 228 -23.82 5.35 -31.88
CA LEU A 228 -24.86 4.35 -32.17
C LEU A 228 -25.34 4.43 -33.62
N LYS A 229 -25.65 5.64 -34.10
CA LYS A 229 -26.07 5.88 -35.49
C LYS A 229 -25.01 5.44 -36.49
N ASN A 230 -23.74 5.69 -36.20
CA ASN A 230 -22.63 5.27 -37.04
C ASN A 230 -22.40 3.75 -37.02
N LYS A 231 -22.59 3.08 -35.88
CA LYS A 231 -22.57 1.60 -35.81
C LYS A 231 -23.73 0.98 -36.59
N LEU A 232 -24.95 1.50 -36.43
CA LEU A 232 -26.14 1.04 -37.15
C LEU A 232 -25.98 1.18 -38.67
N LYS A 233 -25.46 2.32 -39.14
CA LYS A 233 -25.17 2.52 -40.58
C LYS A 233 -24.16 1.53 -41.15
N LYS A 234 -23.21 1.04 -40.35
CA LYS A 234 -22.22 0.03 -40.76
C LYS A 234 -22.79 -1.39 -40.80
N LEU A 235 -23.92 -1.65 -40.13
CA LEU A 235 -24.60 -2.96 -40.13
C LEU A 235 -25.62 -3.12 -41.27
N ILE A 236 -26.01 -2.01 -41.90
CA ILE A 236 -27.00 -1.96 -43.00
C ILE A 236 -26.31 -1.84 -44.37
N LYS A 237 -24.96 -1.86 -44.41
CA LYS A 237 -24.13 -1.97 -45.61
C LYS A 237 -23.42 -3.31 -45.62
#